data_AF-A0A0J1FKJ1-F1
#
_entry.id   AF-A0A0J1FKJ1-F1
#
_cell.length_a   1.000
_cell.length_b   1.000
_cell.length_c   1.000
_cell.angle_alpha   90.00
_cell.angle_beta   90.00
_cell.angle_gamma   90.00
#
_symmetry.space_group_name_H-M   'P 1'
#
loop_
_entity.id
_entity.type
_entity.pdbx_description
1 polymer ?
#
loop_
_entity_poly.entity_id
_entity_poly.type
_entity_poly.pdbx_seq_one_letter_code
_entity_poly.pdbx_strand_id
1 'polypeptide(L)' 'MNGGAARAAISPEMAMRLEIALGKSAESWLAHQAGFDLWQVDQKKGALHVQKLKRGRTSTQ' A
#
# COMPACT_ATOMS: atom_id res chain seq x y z
N MET A 1 8.13 19.82 6.16
CA MET A 1 8.18 19.33 4.76
C MET A 1 9.17 18.17 4.72
N ASN A 2 8.72 16.92 4.69
CA ASN A 2 9.60 15.76 4.50
C ASN A 2 9.14 15.01 3.25
N GLY A 3 9.60 15.50 2.10
CA GLY A 3 9.47 14.84 0.81
C GLY A 3 10.51 13.74 0.69
N GLY A 4 10.18 12.56 1.22
CA GLY A 4 10.94 11.34 0.93
C GLY A 4 10.62 10.88 -0.48
N ALA A 5 11.38 11.38 -1.46
CA ALA A 5 11.39 10.83 -2.81
C ALA A 5 12.02 9.42 -2.79
N ALA A 6 11.22 8.41 -2.47
CA ALA A 6 11.59 7.02 -2.66
C ALA A 6 10.94 6.51 -3.95
N ARG A 7 11.67 6.69 -5.07
CA ARG A 7 11.53 5.94 -6.32
C ARG A 7 10.10 5.75 -6.86
N ALA A 8 9.63 6.72 -7.65
CA ALA A 8 8.59 6.56 -8.69
C ALA A 8 7.28 5.83 -8.30
N ALA A 9 6.93 5.71 -7.02
CA ALA A 9 5.60 5.27 -6.63
C ALA A 9 4.60 6.39 -6.96
N ILE A 10 3.45 6.03 -7.52
CA ILE A 10 2.34 6.97 -7.69
C ILE A 10 1.91 7.44 -6.29
N SER A 11 2.31 8.66 -5.91
CA SER A 11 1.85 9.28 -4.67
C SER A 11 0.37 9.68 -4.78
N PRO A 12 -0.35 9.87 -3.65
CA PRO A 12 -1.72 10.38 -3.68
C PRO A 12 -1.85 11.70 -4.47
N GLU A 13 -0.87 12.60 -4.34
CA GLU A 13 -0.86 13.85 -5.11
C GLU A 13 -0.71 13.60 -6.62
N MET A 14 0.14 12.66 -7.02
CA MET A 14 0.30 12.28 -8.44
C MET A 14 -0.95 11.58 -8.98
N ALA A 15 -1.63 10.76 -8.17
CA ALA A 15 -2.90 10.17 -8.55
C ALA A 15 -3.97 11.24 -8.82
N MET A 16 -4.07 12.27 -7.98
CA MET A 16 -4.95 13.42 -8.21
C MET A 16 -4.58 14.18 -9.49
N ARG A 17 -3.29 14.39 -9.76
CA ARG A 17 -2.83 15.02 -11.01
C ARG A 17 -3.19 14.19 -12.23
N LEU A 18 -3.07 12.86 -12.16
CA LEU A 18 -3.45 11.94 -13.24
C LEU A 18 -4.97 11.89 -13.44
N GLU A 19 -5.76 12.04 -12.38
CA GLU A 19 -7.21 12.16 -12.48
C GLU A 19 -7.62 13.43 -13.23
N ILE A 20 -7.05 14.56 -12.85
CA ILE A 20 -7.31 15.84 -13.53
C ILE A 20 -6.85 15.77 -15.00
N ALA A 21 -5.70 15.15 -15.28
CA ALA A 21 -5.12 15.11 -16.62
C ALA A 21 -5.76 14.06 -17.55
N LEU A 22 -6.20 12.91 -17.02
CA LEU A 22 -6.61 11.74 -17.80
C LEU A 22 -8.06 11.28 -17.54
N GLY A 23 -8.77 11.91 -16.59
CA GLY A 23 -10.17 11.60 -16.25
C GLY A 23 -10.39 10.25 -15.57
N LYS A 24 -9.33 9.53 -15.21
CA LYS A 24 -9.39 8.26 -14.49
C LYS A 24 -9.21 8.52 -13.00
N SER A 25 -10.04 7.90 -12.15
CA SER A 25 -10.03 8.17 -10.71
C SER A 25 -8.66 7.95 -10.07
N ALA A 26 -8.27 8.84 -9.16
CA ALA A 26 -7.02 8.76 -8.41
C ALA A 26 -6.93 7.43 -7.65
N GLU A 27 -8.05 6.90 -7.15
CA GLU A 27 -8.09 5.62 -6.46
C GLU A 27 -7.65 4.46 -7.36
N SER A 28 -8.00 4.50 -8.66
CA SER A 28 -7.58 3.45 -9.60
C SER A 28 -6.07 3.44 -9.78
N TRP A 29 -5.44 4.61 -9.86
CA TRP A 29 -3.99 4.73 -9.95
C TRP A 29 -3.27 4.24 -8.70
N LEU A 30 -3.81 4.57 -7.52
CA LEU A 30 -3.28 4.08 -6.25
C LEU A 30 -3.48 2.57 -6.09
N ALA A 31 -4.60 2.03 -6.54
CA ALA A 31 -4.86 0.58 -6.51
C ALA A 31 -3.85 -0.19 -7.39
N HIS A 32 -3.49 0.35 -8.56
CA HIS A 32 -2.45 -0.24 -9.41
C HIS A 32 -1.07 -0.23 -8.73
N GLN A 33 -0.68 0.87 -8.11
CA GLN A 33 0.58 0.95 -7.36
C GLN A 33 0.59 -0.05 -6.20
N ALA A 34 -0.48 -0.10 -5.40
CA ALA A 34 -0.61 -1.01 -4.27
C ALA A 34 -0.54 -2.48 -4.72
N GLY A 35 -1.16 -2.83 -5.85
CA GLY A 35 -1.09 -4.18 -6.42
C GLY A 35 0.34 -4.57 -6.80
N PHE A 36 1.08 -3.67 -7.43
CA PHE A 36 2.49 -3.89 -7.77
C PHE A 36 3.38 -4.02 -6.54
N ASP A 37 3.19 -3.16 -5.54
CA ASP A 37 3.94 -3.20 -4.28
C ASP A 37 3.70 -4.52 -3.53
N LEU A 38 2.44 -4.96 -3.46
CA LEU A 38 2.07 -6.25 -2.88
C LEU A 38 2.72 -7.42 -3.63
N TRP A 39 2.71 -7.40 -4.97
CA TRP A 39 3.37 -8.43 -5.77
C TRP A 39 4.87 -8.50 -5.48
N GLN A 40 5.56 -7.35 -5.39
CA GLN A 40 6.98 -7.31 -5.05
C GLN A 40 7.26 -7.86 -3.64
N VAL A 41 6.42 -7.53 -2.67
CA VAL A 41 6.54 -8.03 -1.28
C VAL A 41 6.24 -9.53 -1.23
N ASP A 42 5.28 -10.01 -2.02
CA ASP A 42 4.92 -11.43 -2.08
C ASP A 42 6.09 -12.29 -2.57
N GLN A 43 6.92 -11.79 -3.49
CA GLN A 43 8.16 -12.46 -3.90
C GLN A 43 9.16 -12.67 -2.75
N LYS A 44 9.06 -11.87 -1.69
CA LYS A 44 9.94 -11.92 -0.50
C LYS A 44 9.20 -12.32 0.76
N LYS A 45 8.00 -12.88 0.63
CA LYS A 45 7.09 -13.17 1.75
C LYS A 45 7.71 -14.04 2.83
N GLY A 46 8.59 -14.98 2.47
CA GLY A 46 9.32 -15.85 3.41
C GLY A 46 10.30 -15.11 4.33
N ALA A 47 10.73 -13.90 3.98
CA ALA A 47 11.57 -13.06 4.83
C ALA A 47 10.77 -12.21 5.83
N LEU A 48 9.43 -12.23 5.75
CA LEU A 48 8.57 -11.51 6.68
C LEU A 48 8.43 -12.31 7.98
N HIS A 49 9.13 -11.86 9.02
CA HIS A 49 9.02 -12.44 10.36
C HIS A 49 7.74 -11.96 11.07
N VAL A 50 6.59 -12.55 10.68
CA VAL A 50 5.28 -12.22 11.24
C VAL A 50 4.66 -13.41 11.96
N GLN A 51 3.99 -13.17 13.08
CA GLN A 51 3.19 -14.17 13.80
C GLN A 51 1.72 -13.76 13.79
N LYS A 52 0.83 -14.72 13.55
CA LYS A 52 -0.62 -14.48 13.59
C LYS A 52 -1.02 -14.14 15.02
N LEU A 53 -1.54 -12.93 15.24
CA LEU A 53 -2.10 -12.52 16.51
C LEU A 53 -3.27 -13.45 16.89
N LYS A 54 -3.09 -14.25 17.94
CA LYS A 54 -4.17 -15.02 18.54
C LYS A 54 -4.94 -14.08 19.47
N ARG A 55 -6.21 -13.84 19.17
CA ARG A 55 -7.10 -13.12 20.08
C ARG A 55 -7.23 -13.95 21.36
N GLY A 56 -6.62 -13.48 22.45
CA GLY A 56 -6.80 -14.07 23.77
C GLY A 56 -8.28 -14.01 24.11
N ARG A 57 -8.88 -15.17 24.40
CA ARG A 57 -10.23 -15.24 24.94
C ARG A 57 -10.12 -14.79 26.40
N THR A 58 -10.40 -13.52 26.70
CA THR A 58 -10.54 -13.04 28.08
C THR A 58 -11.77 -13.71 28.68
N SER A 59 -11.53 -14.75 29.46
CA SER A 59 -12.52 -15.29 30.39
C SER A 59 -12.52 -14.37 31.61
N THR A 60 -13.49 -13.45 31.66
CA THR A 60 -13.85 -12.79 32.91
C THR A 60 -14.74 -13.76 33.68
N GLN A 61 -14.19 -14.28 34.77
CA GLN A 61 -14.95 -14.92 35.85
C GLN A 61 -15.54 -13.84 36.75
#